data_AF-A0A8H7ER38-F1
#
_entry.id   AF-A0A8H7ER38-F1
#
_cell.length_a   1.000
_cell.length_b   1.000
_cell.length_c   1.000
_cell.angle_alpha   90.00
_cell.angle_beta   90.00
_cell.angle_gamma   90.00
#
_symmetry.space_group_name_H-M   'P 1'
#
loop_
_entity.id
_entity.type
_entity.pdbx_description
1 polymer ?
#
loop_
_entity_poly.entity_id
_entity_poly.type
_entity_poly.pdbx_seq_one_letter_code
_entity_poly.pdbx_strand_id
1 'polypeptide(L)'
;MDINHLLSLLQEANQNRVEQTPVPAPIPAPPPVSIPSVLDLASIDQDVIQQVRQEYQAQHAKNSLDTLLDSLQTETNITPDVLMALGRMVKETDLLEVLRDMKSVQDLKEQELFEYRQEIQKKHAKRKDALYAKTLIGAGDPAEMAAFDKSSAAELKKVDASILIQLDRQVRNQQQRLMELKVPFFKVTNDPSEIKLQQKILSILQDMME
;
A
#
# COMPACT_ATOMS: atom_id res chain seq x y z
N MET A 1 -46.96 8.93 -38.75
CA MET A 1 -46.12 9.97 -38.14
C MET A 1 -44.77 9.89 -38.81
N ASP A 2 -44.44 10.89 -39.63
CA ASP A 2 -43.30 10.88 -40.54
C ASP A 2 -41.99 11.20 -39.83
N ILE A 3 -40.97 10.36 -40.09
CA ILE A 3 -39.61 10.44 -39.54
C ILE A 3 -38.94 11.78 -39.87
N ASN A 4 -39.31 12.40 -41.00
CA ASN A 4 -38.79 13.71 -41.39
C ASN A 4 -39.30 14.86 -40.51
N HIS A 5 -40.47 14.70 -39.87
CA HIS A 5 -40.99 15.69 -38.94
C HIS A 5 -40.29 15.64 -37.57
N LEU A 6 -39.79 14.46 -37.18
CA LEU A 6 -38.94 14.26 -36.00
C LEU A 6 -37.53 14.82 -36.19
N LEU A 7 -36.99 14.72 -37.41
CA LEU A 7 -35.68 15.30 -37.74
C LEU A 7 -35.73 16.83 -37.79
N SER A 8 -36.84 17.42 -38.26
CA SER A 8 -37.04 18.88 -38.23
C SER A 8 -37.09 19.43 -36.80
N LEU A 9 -37.72 18.70 -35.87
CA LEU A 9 -37.79 19.10 -34.45
C LEU A 9 -36.45 18.99 -33.73
N LEU A 10 -35.60 18.03 -34.11
CA LEU A 10 -34.24 17.92 -33.58
C LEU A 10 -33.30 18.99 -34.15
N GLN A 11 -33.55 19.48 -35.36
CA GLN A 11 -32.75 20.53 -35.97
C GLN A 11 -33.10 21.91 -35.43
N GLU A 12 -34.39 22.19 -35.19
CA GLU A 12 -34.84 23.43 -34.52
C GLU A 12 -34.41 23.48 -33.03
N ALA A 13 -34.37 22.33 -32.34
CA ALA A 13 -33.87 22.27 -30.96
C ALA A 13 -32.36 22.51 -30.84
N ASN A 14 -31.60 22.37 -31.93
CA ASN A 14 -30.14 22.54 -31.91
C ASN A 14 -29.69 23.95 -32.34
N GLN A 15 -30.54 24.73 -33.00
CA GLN A 15 -30.23 26.12 -33.36
C GLN A 15 -30.50 27.14 -32.24
N ASN A 16 -31.34 26.81 -31.25
CA ASN A 16 -31.64 27.69 -30.12
C ASN A 16 -30.83 27.42 -28.84
N ARG A 17 -29.76 26.60 -28.89
CA ARG A 17 -28.94 26.27 -27.71
C ARG A 17 -27.49 26.73 -27.81
N VAL A 18 -27.22 27.76 -28.61
CA VAL A 18 -25.94 28.49 -28.59
C VAL A 18 -26.19 29.89 -28.06
N GLU A 19 -26.56 30.01 -26.79
CA GLU A 19 -26.18 31.15 -25.96
C GLU A 19 -26.53 30.86 -24.49
N GLN A 20 -25.53 31.11 -23.62
CA GLN A 20 -25.65 31.30 -22.18
C GLN A 20 -25.86 30.05 -21.30
N THR A 21 -24.76 29.34 -21.05
CA THR A 21 -24.51 28.71 -19.74
C THR A 21 -23.20 29.27 -19.18
N PRO A 22 -23.16 29.70 -17.90
CA PRO A 22 -22.00 30.32 -17.30
C PRO A 22 -20.94 29.25 -17.01
N VAL A 23 -19.77 29.48 -17.59
CA VAL A 23 -18.52 28.75 -17.39
C VAL A 23 -18.12 28.81 -15.90
N PRO A 24 -17.74 27.70 -15.24
CA PRO A 24 -17.08 27.77 -13.95
C PRO A 24 -15.78 28.56 -14.11
N ALA A 25 -15.60 29.57 -13.26
CA ALA A 25 -14.55 30.58 -13.39
C ALA A 25 -13.17 29.95 -13.70
N PRO A 26 -12.44 30.49 -14.68
CA PRO A 26 -11.01 30.21 -14.82
C PRO A 26 -10.34 30.56 -13.49
N ILE A 27 -9.37 29.74 -13.06
CA ILE A 27 -8.32 30.24 -12.17
C ILE A 27 -7.89 31.58 -12.76
N PRO A 28 -7.92 32.69 -12.00
CA PRO A 28 -7.43 33.94 -12.54
C PRO A 28 -6.01 33.65 -12.99
N ALA A 29 -5.78 33.77 -14.30
CA ALA A 29 -4.43 33.94 -14.79
C ALA A 29 -3.80 34.99 -13.88
N PRO A 30 -2.56 34.79 -13.38
CA PRO A 30 -1.87 35.90 -12.75
C PRO A 30 -2.07 37.08 -13.70
N PRO A 31 -2.52 38.25 -13.21
CA PRO A 31 -2.77 39.39 -14.07
C PRO A 31 -1.57 39.48 -15.01
N PRO A 32 -1.74 39.69 -16.33
CA PRO A 32 -0.60 39.94 -17.18
C PRO A 32 0.16 41.03 -16.45
N VAL A 33 1.33 40.65 -15.94
CA VAL A 33 2.21 41.58 -15.29
C VAL A 33 2.57 42.45 -16.47
N SER A 34 1.84 43.54 -16.65
CA SER A 34 2.34 44.71 -17.32
C SER A 34 3.54 45.05 -16.48
N ILE A 35 4.66 44.42 -16.81
CA ILE A 35 5.97 44.85 -16.34
C ILE A 35 5.99 46.25 -16.93
N PRO A 36 5.85 47.33 -16.14
CA PRO A 36 6.23 48.61 -16.67
C PRO A 36 7.63 48.37 -17.22
N SER A 37 7.92 48.79 -18.44
CA SER A 37 9.24 48.66 -19.07
C SER A 37 10.34 49.46 -18.34
N VAL A 38 10.10 49.77 -17.06
CA VAL A 38 10.87 50.51 -16.07
C VAL A 38 10.69 49.86 -14.69
N LEU A 39 10.56 48.52 -14.62
CA LEU A 39 10.77 47.82 -13.36
C LEU A 39 12.29 47.75 -13.15
N ASP A 40 12.85 48.78 -12.53
CA ASP A 40 14.27 48.85 -12.23
C ASP A 40 14.59 47.84 -11.12
N LEU A 41 15.02 46.63 -11.51
CA LEU A 41 15.36 45.54 -10.59
C LEU A 41 16.45 45.94 -9.57
N ALA A 42 17.21 47.01 -9.83
CA ALA A 42 18.22 47.53 -8.91
C ALA A 42 17.65 48.38 -7.77
N SER A 43 16.39 48.82 -7.89
CA SER A 43 15.70 49.67 -6.90
C SER A 43 14.76 48.88 -5.96
N ILE A 44 14.64 47.56 -6.16
CA ILE A 44 13.86 46.69 -5.30
C ILE A 44 14.62 46.51 -3.99
N ASP A 45 13.98 46.89 -2.89
CA ASP A 45 14.56 46.83 -1.55
C ASP A 45 14.97 45.39 -1.19
N GLN A 46 16.19 45.22 -0.68
CA GLN A 46 16.78 43.90 -0.44
C GLN A 46 15.97 43.08 0.57
N ASP A 47 15.28 43.76 1.48
CA ASP A 47 14.40 43.17 2.49
C ASP A 47 13.09 42.61 1.89
N VAL A 48 12.54 43.26 0.86
CA VAL A 48 11.34 42.77 0.15
C VAL A 48 11.68 41.50 -0.64
N ILE A 49 12.86 41.45 -1.27
CA ILE A 49 13.34 40.25 -1.97
C ILE A 49 13.52 39.10 -0.98
N GLN A 50 14.06 39.37 0.21
CA GLN A 50 14.21 38.37 1.26
C GLN A 50 12.86 37.89 1.79
N GLN A 51 11.90 38.80 2.01
CA GLN A 51 10.56 38.45 2.47
C GLN A 51 9.82 37.57 1.45
N VAL A 52 9.80 37.94 0.18
CA VAL A 52 9.16 37.14 -0.88
C VAL A 52 9.82 35.77 -1.01
N ARG A 53 11.15 35.70 -0.89
CA ARG A 53 11.87 34.42 -0.86
C ARG A 53 11.46 33.56 0.33
N GLN A 54 11.35 34.14 1.53
CA GLN A 54 10.90 33.43 2.72
C GLN A 54 9.45 32.96 2.60
N GLU A 55 8.55 33.78 2.08
CA GLU A 55 7.15 33.40 1.85
C GLU A 55 7.03 32.28 0.81
N TYR A 56 7.78 32.35 -0.29
CA TYR A 56 7.83 31.29 -1.29
C TYR A 56 8.38 29.98 -0.70
N GLN A 57 9.47 30.05 0.05
CA GLN A 57 10.04 28.89 0.74
C GLN A 57 9.07 28.31 1.79
N ALA A 58 8.36 29.16 2.55
CA ALA A 58 7.38 28.72 3.53
C ALA A 58 6.14 28.09 2.88
N GLN A 59 5.67 28.60 1.74
CA GLN A 59 4.58 27.99 0.98
C GLN A 59 4.98 26.63 0.41
N HIS A 60 6.20 26.50 -0.13
CA HIS A 60 6.71 25.21 -0.61
C HIS A 60 6.98 24.23 0.53
N ALA A 61 7.48 24.70 1.67
CA ALA A 61 7.68 23.88 2.86
C ALA A 61 6.35 23.36 3.42
N LYS A 62 5.29 24.18 3.45
CA LYS A 62 3.94 23.73 3.84
C LYS A 62 3.34 22.71 2.87
N ASN A 63 3.71 22.78 1.59
CA ASN A 63 3.30 21.80 0.59
C ASN A 63 4.23 20.57 0.53
N SER A 64 5.30 20.54 1.33
CA SER A 64 6.21 19.40 1.39
C SER A 64 5.50 18.17 1.92
N LEU A 65 5.66 17.04 1.23
CA LEU A 65 5.08 15.75 1.63
C LEU A 65 5.53 15.35 3.05
N ASP A 66 6.80 15.59 3.38
CA ASP A 66 7.37 15.27 4.70
C ASP A 66 6.63 15.96 5.85
N THR A 67 6.33 17.25 5.71
CA THR A 67 5.62 18.01 6.75
C THR A 67 4.19 17.51 6.94
N LEU A 68 3.56 17.08 5.84
CA LEU A 68 2.22 16.48 5.87
C LEU A 68 2.28 15.12 6.59
N LEU A 69 3.21 14.24 6.23
CA LEU A 69 3.38 12.93 6.85
C LEU A 69 3.69 13.03 8.35
N ASP A 70 4.54 13.97 8.76
CA ASP A 70 4.89 14.18 10.16
C ASP A 70 3.66 14.62 10.99
N SER A 71 2.76 15.44 10.42
CA SER A 71 1.52 15.85 11.09
C SER A 71 0.53 14.70 11.30
N LEU A 72 0.48 13.78 10.33
CA LEU A 72 -0.43 12.63 10.32
C LEU A 72 0.00 11.51 11.29
N GLN A 73 1.23 11.54 11.82
CA GLN A 73 1.69 10.55 12.80
C GLN A 73 0.88 10.57 14.11
N THR A 74 0.23 11.69 14.40
CA THR A 74 -0.59 11.86 15.62
C THR A 74 -2.05 11.47 15.42
N GLU A 75 -2.48 11.24 14.17
CA GLU A 75 -3.86 10.85 13.89
C GLU A 75 -4.12 9.40 14.30
N THR A 76 -5.37 9.13 14.68
CA THR A 76 -5.82 7.81 15.13
C THR A 76 -6.89 7.20 14.23
N ASN A 77 -7.39 7.96 13.25
CA ASN A 77 -8.43 7.54 12.32
C ASN A 77 -8.03 7.87 10.89
N ILE A 78 -8.53 7.10 9.92
CA ILE A 78 -8.33 7.38 8.49
C ILE A 78 -9.17 8.60 8.12
N THR A 79 -8.55 9.77 8.08
CA THR A 79 -9.15 11.03 7.63
C THR A 79 -8.95 11.22 6.12
N PRO A 80 -9.70 12.15 5.48
CA PRO A 80 -9.44 12.53 4.09
C PRO A 80 -7.99 13.00 3.86
N ASP A 81 -7.38 13.63 4.85
CA ASP A 81 -6.01 14.14 4.77
C ASP A 81 -4.98 13.01 4.68
N VAL A 82 -5.20 11.90 5.39
CA VAL A 82 -4.42 10.66 5.22
C VAL A 82 -4.51 10.15 3.79
N LEU A 83 -5.71 10.07 3.21
CA LEU A 83 -5.89 9.55 1.86
C LEU A 83 -5.21 10.45 0.81
N MET A 84 -5.28 11.77 0.99
CA MET A 84 -4.53 12.71 0.15
C MET A 84 -3.02 12.50 0.27
N ALA A 85 -2.51 12.33 1.49
CA ALA A 85 -1.09 12.07 1.73
C ALA A 85 -0.64 10.76 1.09
N LEU A 86 -1.41 9.67 1.24
CA LEU A 86 -1.14 8.39 0.58
C LEU A 86 -1.14 8.54 -0.95
N GLY A 87 -2.10 9.27 -1.52
CA GLY A 87 -2.15 9.53 -2.96
C GLY A 87 -0.99 10.38 -3.48
N ARG A 88 -0.46 11.29 -2.66
CA ARG A 88 0.77 12.01 -2.96
C ARG A 88 2.00 11.11 -2.84
N MET A 89 2.12 10.29 -1.80
CA MET A 89 3.19 9.31 -1.65
C MET A 89 3.27 8.39 -2.88
N VAL A 90 2.14 7.86 -3.33
CA VAL A 90 2.08 6.99 -4.51
C VAL A 90 2.60 7.68 -5.78
N LYS A 91 2.45 9.00 -5.91
CA LYS A 91 2.91 9.77 -7.08
C LYS A 91 4.34 10.29 -6.96
N GLU A 92 4.74 10.67 -5.75
CA GLU A 92 5.98 11.38 -5.46
C GLU A 92 7.11 10.44 -5.00
N THR A 93 6.80 9.17 -4.65
CA THR A 93 7.76 8.19 -4.12
C THR A 93 7.67 6.84 -4.85
N ASP A 94 8.64 5.95 -4.60
CA ASP A 94 8.72 4.57 -5.09
C ASP A 94 7.91 3.57 -4.25
N LEU A 95 6.97 4.05 -3.43
CA LEU A 95 6.19 3.23 -2.49
C LEU A 95 5.56 1.99 -3.14
N LEU A 96 5.00 2.12 -4.35
CA LEU A 96 4.36 1.00 -5.05
C LEU A 96 5.35 -0.08 -5.50
N GLU A 97 6.53 0.33 -5.95
CA GLU A 97 7.59 -0.61 -6.33
C GLU A 97 8.07 -1.37 -5.10
N VAL A 98 8.29 -0.66 -3.98
CA VAL A 98 8.65 -1.27 -2.71
C VAL A 98 7.58 -2.24 -2.22
N LEU A 99 6.30 -1.90 -2.31
CA LEU A 99 5.20 -2.80 -1.92
C LEU A 99 5.14 -4.05 -2.80
N ARG A 100 5.38 -3.93 -4.10
CA ARG A 100 5.44 -5.07 -5.03
C ARG A 100 6.60 -6.00 -4.68
N ASP A 101 7.78 -5.44 -4.43
CA ASP A 101 8.96 -6.21 -4.03
C ASP A 101 8.72 -6.92 -2.70
N MET A 102 8.15 -6.22 -1.72
CA MET A 102 7.79 -6.81 -0.42
C MET A 102 6.82 -7.97 -0.57
N LYS A 103 5.80 -7.84 -1.44
CA LYS A 103 4.86 -8.92 -1.76
C LYS A 103 5.57 -10.09 -2.43
N SER A 104 6.43 -9.84 -3.42
CA SER A 104 7.18 -10.90 -4.10
C SER A 104 8.09 -11.67 -3.14
N VAL A 105 8.81 -10.98 -2.25
CA VAL A 105 9.64 -11.60 -1.22
C VAL A 105 8.79 -12.41 -0.23
N GLN A 106 7.62 -11.91 0.15
CA GLN A 106 6.68 -12.65 1.00
C GLN A 106 6.19 -13.92 0.30
N ASP A 107 5.70 -13.83 -0.93
CA ASP A 107 5.16 -14.95 -1.69
C ASP A 107 6.22 -16.06 -1.86
N LEU A 108 7.45 -15.69 -2.23
CA LEU A 108 8.58 -16.63 -2.32
C LEU A 108 8.86 -17.30 -0.98
N LYS A 109 8.84 -16.54 0.13
CA LYS A 109 9.11 -17.09 1.46
C LYS A 109 8.00 -18.02 1.93
N GLU A 110 6.75 -17.66 1.70
CA GLU A 110 5.60 -18.49 2.01
C GLU A 110 5.62 -19.80 1.21
N GLN A 111 5.99 -19.73 -0.08
CA GLN A 111 6.18 -20.91 -0.91
C GLN A 111 7.29 -21.83 -0.36
N GLU A 112 8.47 -21.29 -0.03
CA GLU A 112 9.56 -22.05 0.58
C GLU A 112 9.12 -22.76 1.88
N LEU A 113 8.42 -22.06 2.77
CA LEU A 113 7.96 -22.60 4.05
C LEU A 113 6.88 -23.67 3.86
N PHE A 114 5.99 -23.47 2.89
CA PHE A 114 4.97 -24.44 2.51
C PHE A 114 5.59 -25.72 1.94
N GLU A 115 6.54 -25.59 1.01
CA GLU A 115 7.26 -26.72 0.42
C GLU A 115 8.03 -27.49 1.50
N TYR A 116 8.73 -26.79 2.38
CA TYR A 116 9.44 -27.39 3.51
C TYR A 116 8.52 -28.22 4.42
N ARG A 117 7.34 -27.67 4.77
CA ARG A 117 6.34 -28.40 5.54
C ARG A 117 5.85 -29.65 4.81
N GLN A 118 5.60 -29.53 3.50
CA GLN A 118 5.14 -30.64 2.67
C GLN A 118 6.18 -31.76 2.55
N GLU A 119 7.47 -31.43 2.47
CA GLU A 119 8.54 -32.43 2.44
C GLU A 119 8.57 -33.26 3.72
N ILE A 120 8.42 -32.61 4.88
CA ILE A 120 8.39 -33.29 6.18
C ILE A 120 7.17 -34.22 6.27
N GLN A 121 6.00 -33.75 5.86
CA GLN A 121 4.80 -34.59 5.82
C GLN A 121 4.95 -35.79 4.88
N LYS A 122 5.49 -35.59 3.67
CA LYS A 122 5.78 -36.68 2.72
C LYS A 122 6.76 -37.70 3.31
N LYS A 123 7.80 -37.24 4.01
CA LYS A 123 8.78 -38.09 4.69
C LYS A 123 8.12 -38.89 5.82
N HIS A 124 7.25 -38.28 6.61
CA HIS A 124 6.49 -38.95 7.66
C HIS A 124 5.53 -39.99 7.09
N ALA A 125 4.79 -39.66 6.03
CA ALA A 125 3.88 -40.58 5.35
C ALA A 125 4.62 -41.82 4.81
N LYS A 126 5.71 -41.64 4.07
CA LYS A 126 6.53 -42.76 3.55
C LYS A 126 7.03 -43.69 4.66
N ARG A 127 7.49 -43.12 5.78
CA ARG A 127 7.95 -43.90 6.93
C ARG A 127 6.81 -44.63 7.62
N LYS A 128 5.65 -43.97 7.75
CA LYS A 128 4.43 -44.57 8.30
C LYS A 128 3.97 -45.76 7.46
N ASP A 129 3.95 -45.63 6.14
CA ASP A 129 3.58 -46.70 5.22
C ASP A 129 4.56 -47.89 5.31
N ALA A 130 5.86 -47.62 5.43
CA ALA A 130 6.87 -48.66 5.62
C ALA A 130 6.69 -49.42 6.95
N LEU A 131 6.42 -48.72 8.05
CA LEU A 131 6.11 -49.34 9.34
C LEU A 131 4.81 -50.14 9.28
N TYR A 132 3.78 -49.60 8.63
CA TYR A 132 2.51 -50.28 8.44
C TYR A 132 2.69 -51.58 7.64
N ALA A 133 3.42 -51.55 6.53
CA ALA A 133 3.76 -52.75 5.76
C ALA A 133 4.52 -53.80 6.61
N LYS A 134 5.48 -53.36 7.43
CA LYS A 134 6.21 -54.24 8.36
C LYS A 134 5.27 -54.89 9.38
N THR A 135 4.29 -54.14 9.91
CA THR A 135 3.28 -54.69 10.82
C THR A 135 2.35 -55.70 10.14
N LEU A 136 1.95 -55.47 8.89
CA LEU A 136 1.09 -56.41 8.13
C LEU A 136 1.77 -57.76 7.86
N ILE A 137 3.09 -57.76 7.67
CA ILE A 137 3.90 -58.97 7.45
C ILE A 137 4.20 -59.70 8.78
N GLY A 138 3.72 -59.17 9.93
CA GLY A 138 3.94 -59.76 11.26
C GLY A 138 5.34 -59.53 11.83
N ALA A 139 6.15 -58.69 11.18
CA ALA A 139 7.51 -58.35 11.59
C ALA A 139 7.60 -57.01 12.36
N GLY A 140 6.48 -56.29 12.50
CA GLY A 140 6.41 -54.96 13.11
C GLY A 140 5.86 -54.98 14.53
N ASP A 141 6.44 -54.16 15.39
CA ASP A 141 5.96 -53.96 16.76
C ASP A 141 4.93 -52.81 16.79
N PRO A 142 3.70 -53.02 17.30
CA PRO A 142 2.73 -51.93 17.46
C PRO A 142 3.24 -50.79 18.37
N ALA A 143 4.16 -51.06 19.30
CA ALA A 143 4.78 -50.02 20.11
C ALA A 143 5.71 -49.10 19.30
N GLU A 144 6.41 -49.65 18.29
CA GLU A 144 7.26 -48.89 17.36
C GLU A 144 6.43 -47.91 16.53
N MET A 145 5.24 -48.35 16.08
CA MET A 145 4.30 -47.51 15.34
C MET A 145 3.75 -46.35 16.20
N ALA A 146 3.32 -46.64 17.42
CA ALA A 146 2.81 -45.62 18.34
C ALA A 146 3.90 -44.60 18.75
N ALA A 147 5.13 -45.07 18.96
CA ALA A 147 6.27 -44.21 19.24
C ALA A 147 6.61 -43.30 18.03
N PHE A 148 6.56 -43.86 16.82
CA PHE A 148 6.76 -43.09 15.59
C PHE A 148 5.69 -42.00 15.41
N ASP A 149 4.41 -42.32 15.57
CA ASP A 149 3.31 -41.34 15.45
C ASP A 149 3.47 -40.20 16.46
N LYS A 150 3.83 -40.50 17.71
CA LYS A 150 4.10 -39.47 18.73
C LYS A 150 5.29 -38.59 18.36
N SER A 151 6.38 -39.19 17.87
CA SER A 151 7.58 -38.46 17.47
C SER A 151 7.33 -37.58 16.24
N SER A 152 6.63 -38.10 15.23
CA SER A 152 6.26 -37.38 14.01
C SER A 152 5.37 -36.18 14.33
N ALA A 153 4.36 -36.36 15.18
CA ALA A 153 3.51 -35.26 15.62
C ALA A 153 4.29 -34.17 16.39
N ALA A 154 5.25 -34.56 17.23
CA ALA A 154 6.09 -33.62 17.95
C ALA A 154 7.05 -32.85 17.01
N GLU A 155 7.62 -33.53 16.03
CA GLU A 155 8.47 -32.91 14.99
C GLU A 155 7.66 -31.91 14.16
N LEU A 156 6.46 -32.30 13.70
CA LEU A 156 5.60 -31.41 12.91
C LEU A 156 5.20 -30.15 13.68
N LYS A 157 4.89 -30.27 14.99
CA LYS A 157 4.62 -29.11 15.84
C LYS A 157 5.81 -28.15 15.95
N LYS A 158 7.04 -28.68 16.04
CA LYS A 158 8.26 -27.85 16.09
C LYS A 158 8.47 -27.11 14.77
N VAL A 159 8.21 -27.78 13.65
CA VAL A 159 8.27 -27.18 12.31
C VAL A 159 7.23 -26.07 12.19
N ASP A 160 5.97 -26.34 12.53
CA ASP A 160 4.89 -25.35 12.46
C ASP A 160 5.18 -24.13 13.33
N ALA A 161 5.71 -24.32 14.55
CA ALA A 161 6.16 -23.22 15.40
C ALA A 161 7.31 -22.41 14.78
N SER A 162 8.28 -23.08 14.15
CA SER A 162 9.37 -22.40 13.45
C SER A 162 8.89 -21.59 12.24
N ILE A 163 7.92 -22.11 11.49
CA ILE A 163 7.28 -21.41 10.36
C ILE A 163 6.62 -20.12 10.87
N LEU A 164 5.82 -20.20 11.94
CA LEU A 164 5.18 -19.02 12.54
C LEU A 164 6.19 -17.94 12.94
N ILE A 165 7.29 -18.33 13.59
CA ILE A 165 8.35 -17.38 13.98
C ILE A 165 8.95 -16.68 12.75
N GLN A 166 9.12 -17.40 11.64
CA GLN A 166 9.66 -16.82 10.40
C GLN A 166 8.66 -15.86 9.74
N LEU A 167 7.37 -16.20 9.74
CA LEU A 167 6.32 -15.31 9.25
C LEU A 167 6.19 -14.06 10.11
N ASP A 168 6.23 -14.17 11.43
CA ASP A 168 6.20 -13.02 12.35
C ASP A 168 7.40 -12.10 12.16
N ARG A 169 8.57 -12.67 11.81
CA ARG A 169 9.75 -11.90 11.46
C ARG A 169 9.55 -11.14 10.15
N GLN A 170 8.92 -11.75 9.15
CA GLN A 170 8.58 -11.07 7.90
C GLN A 170 7.64 -9.89 8.15
N VAL A 171 6.56 -10.09 8.92
CA VAL A 171 5.62 -9.00 9.28
C VAL A 171 6.35 -7.84 9.94
N ARG A 172 7.23 -8.12 10.93
CA ARG A 172 8.02 -7.07 11.59
C ARG A 172 8.94 -6.32 10.63
N ASN A 173 9.64 -7.02 9.73
CA ASN A 173 10.49 -6.39 8.73
C ASN A 173 9.67 -5.49 7.78
N GLN A 174 8.49 -5.95 7.37
CA GLN A 174 7.59 -5.18 6.51
C GLN A 174 7.07 -3.93 7.21
N GLN A 175 6.64 -4.05 8.48
CA GLN A 175 6.23 -2.91 9.30
C GLN A 175 7.37 -1.90 9.47
N GLN A 176 8.59 -2.38 9.71
CA GLN A 176 9.77 -1.52 9.84
C GLN A 176 10.06 -0.76 8.54
N ARG A 177 10.06 -1.46 7.40
CA ARG A 177 10.33 -0.84 6.09
C ARG A 177 9.29 0.23 5.74
N LEU A 178 8.01 -0.01 6.04
CA LEU A 178 6.94 0.96 5.78
C LEU A 178 6.96 2.13 6.78
N MET A 179 7.42 1.89 8.01
CA MET A 179 7.69 2.97 8.97
C MET A 179 8.85 3.86 8.49
N GLU A 180 9.93 3.27 7.97
CA GLU A 180 11.08 4.01 7.42
C GLU A 180 10.68 4.88 6.21
N LEU A 181 9.72 4.41 5.41
CA LEU A 181 9.09 5.18 4.32
C LEU A 181 8.05 6.20 4.82
N LYS A 182 7.89 6.37 6.13
CA LYS A 182 6.91 7.26 6.78
C LYS A 182 5.46 7.02 6.34
N VAL A 183 5.10 5.78 6.00
CA VAL A 183 3.71 5.46 5.64
C VAL A 183 2.82 5.68 6.88
N PRO A 184 1.73 6.45 6.77
CA PRO A 184 0.83 6.72 7.89
C PRO A 184 0.35 5.43 8.59
N PHE A 185 0.24 5.49 9.93
CA PHE A 185 -0.17 4.38 10.81
C PHE A 185 0.78 3.16 10.88
N PHE A 186 1.89 3.15 10.14
CA PHE A 186 2.87 2.08 10.24
C PHE A 186 3.77 2.27 11.45
N LYS A 187 3.76 1.25 12.31
CA LYS A 187 4.73 1.05 13.37
C LYS A 187 4.94 -0.44 13.63
N VAL A 188 6.09 -0.79 14.19
CA VAL A 188 6.36 -2.17 14.60
C VAL A 188 5.50 -2.47 15.81
N THR A 189 4.50 -3.35 15.64
CA THR A 189 3.51 -3.65 16.67
C THR A 189 2.97 -5.07 16.53
N ASN A 190 2.60 -5.65 17.67
CA ASN A 190 1.91 -6.94 17.76
C ASN A 190 0.45 -6.79 18.21
N ASP A 191 -0.07 -5.56 18.36
CA ASP A 191 -1.48 -5.33 18.71
C ASP A 191 -2.39 -5.70 17.51
N PRO A 192 -3.32 -6.66 17.68
CA PRO A 192 -4.25 -7.03 16.61
C PRO A 192 -5.07 -5.85 16.05
N SER A 193 -5.36 -4.84 16.87
CA SER A 193 -6.16 -3.69 16.43
C SER A 193 -5.36 -2.80 15.46
N GLU A 194 -4.10 -2.55 15.79
CA GLU A 194 -3.19 -1.76 14.97
C GLU A 194 -2.79 -2.52 13.70
N ILE A 195 -2.58 -3.82 13.78
CA ILE A 195 -2.32 -4.68 12.61
C ILE A 195 -3.49 -4.61 11.63
N LYS A 196 -4.74 -4.68 12.11
CA LYS A 196 -5.93 -4.53 11.24
C LYS A 196 -5.98 -3.16 10.57
N LEU A 197 -5.60 -2.09 11.28
CA LEU A 197 -5.53 -0.76 10.70
C LEU A 197 -4.45 -0.69 9.61
N GLN A 198 -3.24 -1.21 9.87
CA GLN A 198 -2.16 -1.28 8.88
C GLN A 198 -2.56 -2.10 7.66
N GLN A 199 -3.24 -3.24 7.84
CA GLN A 199 -3.78 -4.05 6.74
C GLN A 199 -4.80 -3.28 5.90
N LYS A 200 -5.65 -2.46 6.52
CA LYS A 200 -6.59 -1.61 5.80
C LYS A 200 -5.89 -0.52 4.97
N ILE A 201 -4.79 0.04 5.47
CA ILE A 201 -3.96 0.98 4.69
C ILE A 201 -3.30 0.25 3.52
N LEU A 202 -2.77 -0.96 3.72
CA LEU A 202 -2.22 -1.77 2.63
C LEU A 202 -3.26 -2.10 1.57
N SER A 203 -4.49 -2.44 1.95
CA SER A 203 -5.55 -2.72 0.97
C SER A 203 -5.88 -1.48 0.15
N ILE A 204 -5.98 -0.30 0.77
CA ILE A 204 -6.19 0.95 0.04
C ILE A 204 -5.02 1.21 -0.94
N LEU A 205 -3.77 1.04 -0.49
CA LEU A 205 -2.60 1.21 -1.35
C LEU A 205 -2.58 0.19 -2.49
N GLN A 206 -3.08 -1.03 -2.27
CA GLN A 206 -3.23 -2.05 -3.32
C GLN A 206 -4.32 -1.69 -4.32
N ASP A 207 -5.47 -1.20 -3.86
CA ASP A 207 -6.56 -0.75 -4.74
C ASP A 207 -6.12 0.44 -5.61
N MET A 208 -5.16 1.25 -5.16
CA MET A 208 -4.56 2.33 -5.95
C MET A 208 -3.54 1.84 -6.99
N MET A 209 -3.18 0.55 -6.99
CA MET A 209 -2.32 -0.06 -8.00
C MET A 209 -3.09 -0.66 -9.18
N GLU A 210 -4.38 -0.96 -9.02
CA GLU A 210 -5.27 -1.49 -10.07
C GLU A 210 -5.85 -0.38 -10.96
#